data_AF-A0A4Q2Z6L0-F1
#
_entry.id   AF-A0A4Q2Z6L0-F1
#
_cell.length_a   1.000
_cell.length_b   1.000
_cell.length_c   1.000
_cell.angle_alpha   90.00
_cell.angle_beta   90.00
_cell.angle_gamma   90.00
#
_symmetry.space_group_name_H-M   'P 1'
#
loop_
_entity.id
_entity.type
_entity.pdbx_description
1 polymer ?
#
loop_
_entity_poly.entity_id
_entity_poly.type
_entity_poly.pdbx_seq_one_letter_code
_entity_poly.pdbx_strand_id
1 'polypeptide(L)'
;LQGLVLFALYVSGIVGAMVAALILRGTLTKGTASGFIMELPRYQMPRLKDLAIGLWQRAWVFLRRAGTIIFTVTIALWILLSFPRAEPGQSQLDASIAGRIADGLHPVLEPIGFNHEMTLAIIPAMAAREVAVSALATTYAIDGDEEAQAQGLTERLAGAWSLPTALAFLAWFVFAPQCLSTIAVARRETNGWKWPAFMVAYLFALAWIFAGLTFWIATAMGF
;
A
#
# COMPACT_ATOMS: atom_id res chain seq x y z
N LEU A 1 19.08 -14.75 -1.73
CA LEU A 1 18.88 -13.28 -1.87
C LEU A 1 17.56 -12.81 -1.26
N GLN A 2 16.42 -13.43 -1.57
CA GLN A 2 15.09 -13.03 -1.06
C GLN A 2 15.03 -12.86 0.47
N GLY A 3 15.62 -13.76 1.25
CA GLY A 3 15.65 -13.63 2.72
C GLY A 3 16.44 -12.42 3.24
N LEU A 4 17.52 -12.04 2.57
CA LEU A 4 18.31 -10.86 2.92
C LEU A 4 17.55 -9.57 2.60
N VAL A 5 16.84 -9.55 1.46
CA VAL A 5 15.94 -8.45 1.10
C VAL A 5 14.83 -8.31 2.14
N LEU A 6 14.16 -9.41 2.52
CA LEU A 6 13.13 -9.37 3.55
C LEU A 6 13.65 -8.84 4.89
N PHE A 7 14.84 -9.29 5.30
CA PHE A 7 15.51 -8.80 6.51
C PHE A 7 15.80 -7.30 6.43
N ALA A 8 16.34 -6.81 5.30
CA ALA A 8 16.63 -5.40 5.09
C ALA A 8 15.36 -4.54 5.08
N LEU A 9 14.25 -5.03 4.48
CA LEU A 9 12.95 -4.35 4.53
C LEU A 9 12.43 -4.25 5.96
N TYR A 10 12.59 -5.30 6.77
CA TYR A 10 12.16 -5.28 8.17
C TYR A 10 12.97 -4.28 9.01
N VAL A 11 14.30 -4.31 8.88
CA VAL A 11 15.21 -3.40 9.59
C VAL A 11 14.97 -1.95 9.17
N SER A 12 14.84 -1.68 7.87
CA SER A 12 14.57 -0.31 7.37
C SER A 12 13.23 0.23 7.87
N GLY A 13 12.18 -0.60 7.97
CA GLY A 13 10.91 -0.21 8.57
C GLY A 13 11.05 0.19 10.04
N ILE A 14 11.77 -0.60 10.85
CA ILE A 14 12.02 -0.29 12.27
C ILE A 14 12.80 1.01 12.42
N VAL A 15 13.93 1.14 11.70
CA VAL A 15 14.78 2.32 11.76
C VAL A 15 14.00 3.56 11.30
N GLY A 16 13.26 3.46 10.20
CA GLY A 16 12.43 4.54 9.67
C GLY A 16 11.35 4.96 10.67
N ALA A 17 10.68 4.02 11.33
CA ALA A 17 9.69 4.32 12.36
C ALA A 17 10.32 5.03 13.58
N MET A 18 11.49 4.60 14.03
CA MET A 18 12.22 5.26 15.13
C MET A 18 12.63 6.68 14.76
N VAL A 19 13.17 6.89 13.56
CA VAL A 19 13.56 8.23 13.06
C VAL A 19 12.34 9.14 12.96
N ALA A 20 11.25 8.66 12.35
CA ALA A 20 10.01 9.43 12.25
C ALA A 20 9.45 9.79 13.64
N ALA A 21 9.47 8.86 14.60
CA ALA A 21 9.01 9.10 15.96
C ALA A 21 9.86 10.16 16.68
N LEU A 22 11.19 10.12 16.52
CA LEU A 22 12.11 11.12 17.09
C LEU A 22 11.86 12.51 16.49
N ILE A 23 11.71 12.61 15.17
CA ILE A 23 11.41 13.87 14.48
C ILE A 23 10.07 14.44 14.94
N LEU A 24 9.02 13.62 14.95
CA LEU A 24 7.67 14.06 15.35
C LEU A 24 7.62 14.49 16.81
N ARG A 25 8.26 13.74 17.71
CA ARG A 25 8.38 14.09 19.14
C ARG A 25 9.11 15.41 19.35
N GLY A 26 10.15 15.69 18.55
CA GLY A 26 10.91 16.93 18.63
C GLY A 26 10.17 18.16 18.08
N THR A 27 9.25 17.96 17.13
CA THR A 27 8.60 19.05 16.37
C THR A 27 7.14 19.25 16.74
N LEU A 28 6.28 18.28 16.46
CA LEU A 28 4.82 18.43 16.41
C LEU A 28 4.09 17.86 17.63
N THR A 29 4.62 16.81 18.26
CA THR A 29 3.97 16.13 19.40
C THR A 29 4.68 16.41 20.72
N LYS A 30 4.94 17.69 20.98
CA LYS A 30 5.44 18.14 22.29
C LYS A 30 4.31 18.03 23.32
N GLY A 31 4.32 16.95 24.10
CA GLY A 31 3.36 16.73 25.17
C GLY A 31 4.04 16.08 26.38
N THR A 32 3.55 16.39 27.58
CA THR A 32 3.90 15.64 28.78
C THR A 32 3.51 14.19 28.54
N ALA A 33 4.44 13.26 28.72
CA ALA A 33 4.12 11.85 28.76
C ALA A 33 3.04 11.68 29.84
N SER A 34 1.79 11.47 29.43
CA SER A 34 0.74 11.10 30.36
C SER A 34 1.25 9.84 31.02
N GLY A 35 1.58 9.94 32.31
CA GLY A 35 1.98 8.81 33.13
C GLY A 35 0.79 7.89 33.19
N PHE A 36 0.66 7.01 32.20
CA PHE A 36 -0.15 5.82 32.33
C PHE A 36 0.52 5.03 33.45
N ILE A 37 0.01 5.22 34.66
CA ILE A 37 0.11 4.24 35.73
C ILE A 37 -0.55 3.00 35.14
N MET A 38 0.28 2.16 34.53
CA MET A 38 -0.12 0.86 34.04
C MET A 38 -0.09 -0.06 35.26
N GLU A 39 -1.05 0.15 36.16
CA GLU A 39 -1.46 -0.85 37.13
C GLU A 39 -2.01 -2.01 36.33
N LEU A 40 -1.13 -2.97 36.00
CA LEU A 40 -1.56 -4.19 35.34
C LEU A 40 -2.52 -4.91 36.30
N PRO A 41 -3.83 -5.02 35.96
CA PRO A 41 -4.74 -5.80 36.78
C PRO A 41 -4.22 -7.25 36.81
N ARG A 42 -4.50 -7.96 37.92
CA ARG A 42 -4.10 -9.36 38.05
C ARG A 42 -4.50 -10.14 36.80
N TYR A 43 -3.52 -10.80 36.17
CA TYR A 43 -3.73 -11.60 34.97
C TYR A 43 -4.76 -12.71 35.27
N GLN A 44 -5.95 -12.57 34.69
CA GLN A 44 -7.02 -13.57 34.79
C GLN A 44 -7.00 -14.41 33.51
N MET A 45 -7.01 -15.73 33.66
CA MET A 45 -7.07 -16.64 32.51
C MET A 45 -8.41 -16.44 31.77
N PRO A 46 -8.39 -16.09 30.47
CA PRO A 46 -9.61 -15.85 29.73
C PRO A 46 -10.39 -17.15 29.57
N ARG A 47 -11.72 -17.07 29.76
CA ARG A 47 -12.61 -18.19 29.44
C ARG A 47 -12.62 -18.36 27.91
N LEU A 48 -12.30 -19.56 27.43
CA LEU A 48 -12.20 -19.85 25.99
C LEU A 48 -13.48 -19.49 25.21
N LYS A 49 -14.65 -19.64 25.84
CA LYS A 49 -15.94 -19.27 25.25
C LYS A 49 -16.05 -17.76 25.01
N ASP A 50 -15.67 -16.95 25.99
CA ASP A 50 -15.74 -15.49 25.89
C ASP A 50 -14.71 -14.97 24.87
N LEU A 51 -13.52 -15.59 24.83
CA LEU A 51 -12.54 -15.33 23.79
C LEU A 51 -13.11 -15.64 22.39
N ALA A 52 -13.73 -16.81 22.20
CA ALA A 52 -14.29 -17.19 20.91
C ALA A 52 -15.44 -16.26 20.47
N ILE A 53 -16.35 -15.89 21.39
CA ILE A 53 -17.43 -14.95 21.11
C ILE A 53 -16.85 -13.57 20.75
N GLY A 54 -15.87 -13.09 21.51
CA GLY A 54 -15.21 -11.81 21.25
C GLY A 54 -14.48 -11.79 19.90
N LEU A 55 -13.76 -12.86 19.55
CA LEU A 55 -13.12 -13.02 18.24
C LEU A 55 -14.15 -13.05 17.11
N TRP A 56 -15.24 -13.79 17.29
CA TRP A 56 -16.33 -13.88 16.30
C TRP A 56 -17.00 -12.52 16.07
N GLN A 57 -17.33 -11.79 17.15
CA GLN A 57 -17.89 -10.45 17.06
C GLN A 57 -16.93 -9.48 16.36
N ARG A 58 -15.62 -9.53 16.67
CA ARG A 58 -14.62 -8.72 15.99
C ARG A 58 -14.52 -9.06 14.50
N ALA A 59 -14.52 -10.35 14.16
CA ALA A 59 -14.52 -10.81 12.77
C ALA A 59 -15.77 -10.34 12.01
N TRP A 60 -16.95 -10.44 12.63
CA TRP A 60 -18.20 -9.97 12.04
C TRP A 60 -18.22 -8.45 11.83
N VAL A 61 -17.76 -7.69 12.83
CA VAL A 61 -17.62 -6.23 12.75
C VAL A 61 -16.63 -5.85 11.64
N PHE A 62 -15.52 -6.57 11.51
CA PHE A 62 -14.56 -6.37 10.42
C PHE A 62 -15.20 -6.65 9.05
N LEU A 63 -15.89 -7.79 8.89
CA LEU A 63 -16.52 -8.17 7.63
C LEU A 63 -17.58 -7.15 7.19
N ARG A 64 -18.41 -6.65 8.11
CA ARG A 64 -19.43 -5.63 7.80
C ARG A 64 -18.89 -4.21 7.64
N ARG A 65 -17.77 -3.85 8.27
CA ARG A 65 -17.25 -2.48 8.21
C ARG A 65 -16.17 -2.33 7.16
N ALA A 66 -15.12 -3.16 7.22
CA ALA A 66 -14.03 -3.14 6.26
C ALA A 66 -14.40 -3.87 4.97
N GLY A 67 -15.04 -5.05 5.07
CA GLY A 67 -15.40 -5.85 3.90
C GLY A 67 -16.34 -5.12 2.92
N THR A 68 -17.31 -4.36 3.42
CA THR A 68 -18.21 -3.57 2.56
C THR A 68 -17.45 -2.47 1.81
N ILE A 69 -16.49 -1.79 2.46
CA ILE A 69 -15.65 -0.78 1.80
C ILE A 69 -14.79 -1.44 0.71
N ILE A 70 -14.11 -2.54 1.05
CA ILE A 70 -13.25 -3.28 0.10
C ILE A 70 -14.06 -3.72 -1.11
N PHE A 71 -15.21 -4.37 -0.89
CA PHE A 71 -16.07 -4.85 -1.96
C PHE A 71 -16.54 -3.72 -2.88
N THR A 72 -17.00 -2.59 -2.32
CA THR A 72 -17.42 -1.42 -3.11
C THR A 72 -16.25 -0.84 -3.91
N VAL A 73 -15.06 -0.71 -3.31
CA VAL A 73 -13.88 -0.18 -4.01
C VAL A 73 -13.42 -1.14 -5.11
N THR A 74 -13.43 -2.46 -4.88
CA THR A 74 -13.06 -3.45 -5.89
C THR A 74 -14.01 -3.40 -7.09
N ILE A 75 -15.32 -3.31 -6.87
CA ILE A 75 -16.29 -3.15 -7.96
C ILE A 75 -16.06 -1.82 -8.70
N ALA A 76 -15.90 -0.72 -7.96
CA ALA A 76 -15.66 0.58 -8.57
C ALA A 76 -14.39 0.56 -9.42
N LEU A 77 -13.29 0.02 -8.89
CA LEU A 77 -12.04 -0.14 -9.63
C LEU A 77 -12.21 -1.00 -10.88
N TRP A 78 -12.89 -2.14 -10.77
CA TRP A 78 -13.15 -3.01 -11.91
C TRP A 78 -13.92 -2.28 -13.02
N ILE A 79 -14.91 -1.45 -12.65
CA ILE A 79 -15.63 -0.58 -13.60
C ILE A 79 -14.68 0.45 -14.21
N LEU A 80 -13.86 1.13 -13.40
CA LEU A 80 -12.92 2.15 -13.86
C LEU A 80 -11.83 1.58 -14.78
N LEU A 81 -11.42 0.32 -14.61
CA LEU A 81 -10.47 -0.39 -15.47
C LEU A 81 -11.14 -0.96 -16.74
N SER A 82 -12.42 -1.33 -16.66
CA SER A 82 -13.13 -1.96 -17.78
C SER A 82 -13.80 -0.96 -18.74
N PHE A 83 -14.02 0.28 -18.29
CA PHE A 83 -14.73 1.30 -19.07
C PHE A 83 -13.91 2.59 -19.22
N PRO A 84 -13.94 3.23 -20.41
CA PRO A 84 -14.51 2.73 -21.67
C PRO A 84 -13.71 1.52 -22.22
N ARG A 85 -14.37 0.66 -22.99
CA ARG A 85 -13.68 -0.45 -23.67
C ARG A 85 -12.78 0.11 -24.77
N ALA A 86 -11.56 -0.39 -24.84
CA ALA A 86 -10.61 -0.05 -25.89
C ALA A 86 -11.15 -0.48 -27.27
N GLU A 87 -10.85 0.33 -28.28
CA GLU A 87 -11.06 -0.05 -29.67
C GLU A 87 -10.06 -1.16 -30.06
N PRO A 88 -10.36 -1.98 -31.10
CA PRO A 88 -9.46 -3.04 -31.53
C PRO A 88 -8.06 -2.48 -31.88
N GLY A 89 -7.04 -2.92 -31.14
CA GLY A 89 -5.64 -2.47 -31.30
C GLY A 89 -5.15 -1.42 -30.30
N GLN A 90 -5.99 -0.97 -29.35
CA GLN A 90 -5.58 -0.12 -28.23
C GLN A 90 -5.49 -0.95 -26.93
N SER A 91 -4.54 -0.63 -26.04
CA SER A 91 -4.52 -1.26 -24.72
C SER A 91 -5.77 -0.84 -23.93
N GLN A 92 -6.43 -1.83 -23.32
CA GLN A 92 -7.57 -1.58 -22.44
C GLN A 92 -7.17 -0.75 -21.22
N LEU A 93 -5.89 -0.76 -20.83
CA LEU A 93 -5.38 0.04 -19.74
C LEU A 93 -5.42 1.53 -20.09
N ASP A 94 -4.83 1.93 -21.22
CA ASP A 94 -4.75 3.33 -21.67
C ASP A 94 -6.12 3.94 -21.96
N ALA A 95 -7.05 3.14 -22.49
CA ALA A 95 -8.40 3.60 -22.80
C ALA A 95 -9.24 3.85 -21.53
N SER A 96 -8.99 3.08 -20.47
CA SER A 96 -9.81 3.07 -19.26
C SER A 96 -9.74 4.37 -18.45
N ILE A 97 -10.77 4.65 -17.65
CA ILE A 97 -10.77 5.81 -16.74
C ILE A 97 -9.64 5.69 -15.72
N ALA A 98 -9.39 4.48 -15.21
CA ALA A 98 -8.27 4.21 -14.32
C ALA A 98 -6.92 4.51 -15.00
N GLY A 99 -6.76 4.15 -16.28
CA GLY A 99 -5.61 4.48 -17.13
C GLY A 99 -5.32 5.96 -17.13
N ARG A 100 -6.31 6.77 -17.47
CA ARG A 100 -6.19 8.24 -17.50
C ARG A 100 -5.84 8.86 -16.15
N ILE A 101 -6.35 8.28 -15.05
CA ILE A 101 -5.97 8.74 -13.69
C ILE A 101 -4.52 8.38 -13.41
N ALA A 102 -4.09 7.18 -13.81
CA ALA A 102 -2.71 6.74 -13.68
C ALA A 102 -1.75 7.55 -14.57
N ASP A 103 -2.14 7.94 -15.79
CA ASP A 103 -1.37 8.86 -16.64
C ASP A 103 -1.13 10.20 -15.96
N GLY A 104 -2.12 10.71 -15.24
CA GLY A 104 -1.97 11.94 -14.45
C GLY A 104 -1.02 11.78 -13.27
N LEU A 105 -0.90 10.58 -12.71
CA LEU A 105 -0.03 10.28 -11.58
C LEU A 105 1.38 9.83 -12.01
N HIS A 106 1.51 9.27 -13.23
CA HIS A 106 2.74 8.69 -13.76
C HIS A 106 3.91 9.67 -13.75
N PRO A 107 3.80 10.95 -14.16
CA PRO A 107 4.92 11.90 -14.13
C PRO A 107 5.52 12.12 -12.73
N VAL A 108 4.73 11.88 -11.68
CA VAL A 108 5.20 11.98 -10.29
C VAL A 108 5.92 10.70 -9.87
N LEU A 109 5.54 9.55 -10.41
CA LEU A 109 6.08 8.23 -10.02
C LEU A 109 7.17 7.70 -10.97
N GLU A 110 7.25 8.20 -12.20
CA GLU A 110 8.30 7.88 -13.16
C GLU A 110 9.72 8.17 -12.61
N PRO A 111 9.99 9.30 -11.90
CA PRO A 111 11.32 9.57 -11.35
C PRO A 111 11.78 8.61 -10.25
N ILE A 112 10.87 7.83 -9.67
CA ILE A 112 11.18 6.79 -8.68
C ILE A 112 11.26 5.39 -9.31
N GLY A 113 11.20 5.32 -10.64
CA GLY A 113 11.36 4.09 -11.42
C GLY A 113 10.10 3.26 -11.58
N PHE A 114 8.90 3.86 -11.40
CA PHE A 114 7.63 3.15 -11.56
C PHE A 114 7.13 3.23 -12.99
N ASN A 115 6.68 2.08 -13.50
CA ASN A 115 6.05 1.98 -14.81
C ASN A 115 4.56 2.32 -14.73
N HIS A 116 3.91 2.38 -15.90
CA HIS A 116 2.48 2.69 -15.99
C HIS A 116 1.61 1.66 -15.25
N GLU A 117 1.91 0.37 -15.37
CA GLU A 117 1.14 -0.71 -14.72
C GLU A 117 1.27 -0.66 -13.19
N MET A 118 2.45 -0.27 -12.70
CA MET A 118 2.72 -0.09 -11.27
C MET A 118 1.91 1.09 -10.73
N THR A 119 1.89 2.19 -11.48
CA THR A 119 1.09 3.39 -11.15
C THR A 119 -0.40 3.07 -11.08
N LEU A 120 -0.90 2.28 -12.04
CA LEU A 120 -2.27 1.76 -12.04
C LEU A 120 -2.58 0.88 -10.83
N ALA A 121 -1.67 -0.05 -10.48
CA ALA A 121 -1.87 -0.99 -9.39
C ALA A 121 -1.79 -0.35 -7.99
N ILE A 122 -1.15 0.81 -7.85
CA ILE A 122 -1.07 1.53 -6.56
C ILE A 122 -2.42 2.11 -6.14
N ILE A 123 -3.24 2.56 -7.10
CA ILE A 123 -4.56 3.15 -6.81
C ILE A 123 -5.44 2.20 -5.95
N PRO A 124 -5.66 0.93 -6.33
CA PRO A 124 -6.38 -0.02 -5.48
C PRO A 124 -5.56 -0.50 -4.28
N ALA A 125 -4.23 -0.55 -4.39
CA ALA A 125 -3.37 -0.91 -3.26
C ALA A 125 -3.50 0.07 -2.09
N MET A 126 -3.84 1.34 -2.35
CA MET A 126 -4.15 2.32 -1.30
C MET A 126 -5.43 1.99 -0.53
N ALA A 127 -6.39 1.31 -1.15
CA ALA A 127 -7.60 0.88 -0.47
C ALA A 127 -7.36 -0.35 0.41
N ALA A 128 -6.62 -1.32 -0.11
CA ALA A 128 -6.19 -2.50 0.61
C ALA A 128 -4.82 -2.96 0.07
N ARG A 129 -3.83 -3.02 0.94
CA ARG A 129 -2.43 -3.28 0.56
C ARG A 129 -2.25 -4.68 -0.03
N GLU A 130 -3.04 -5.62 0.45
CA GLU A 130 -3.07 -7.02 0.03
C GLU A 130 -3.58 -7.18 -1.41
N VAL A 131 -4.32 -6.18 -1.92
CA VAL A 131 -4.87 -6.18 -3.28
C VAL A 131 -3.82 -5.78 -4.31
N ALA A 132 -2.66 -5.25 -3.91
CA ALA A 132 -1.62 -4.79 -4.84
C ALA A 132 -1.16 -5.86 -5.83
N VAL A 133 -0.90 -7.08 -5.35
CA VAL A 133 -0.45 -8.21 -6.20
C VAL A 133 -1.56 -8.66 -7.15
N SER A 134 -2.81 -8.69 -6.66
CA SER A 134 -3.97 -9.01 -7.49
C SER A 134 -4.23 -7.95 -8.56
N ALA A 135 -4.04 -6.67 -8.22
CA ALA A 135 -4.17 -5.56 -9.16
C ALA A 135 -3.11 -5.65 -10.26
N LEU A 136 -1.84 -5.86 -9.91
CA LEU A 136 -0.77 -6.12 -10.87
C LEU A 136 -1.10 -7.32 -11.77
N ALA A 137 -1.56 -8.43 -11.17
CA ALA A 137 -1.96 -9.62 -11.92
C ALA A 137 -3.04 -9.31 -12.96
N THR A 138 -4.08 -8.57 -12.58
CA THR A 138 -5.15 -8.18 -13.51
C THR A 138 -4.66 -7.22 -14.59
N THR A 139 -3.84 -6.23 -14.22
CA THR A 139 -3.31 -5.23 -15.16
C THR A 139 -2.46 -5.90 -16.23
N TYR A 140 -1.49 -6.73 -15.83
CA TYR A 140 -0.65 -7.47 -16.79
C TYR A 140 -1.41 -8.57 -17.55
N ALA A 141 -2.49 -9.14 -16.99
CA ALA A 141 -3.32 -10.13 -17.71
C ALA A 141 -4.15 -9.50 -18.83
N ILE A 142 -4.58 -8.25 -18.64
CA ILE A 142 -5.40 -7.50 -19.60
C ILE A 142 -4.54 -6.94 -20.75
N ASP A 143 -3.27 -6.64 -20.49
CA ASP A 143 -2.35 -6.03 -21.47
C ASP A 143 -1.58 -7.05 -22.34
N GLY A 144 -1.48 -8.31 -21.89
CA GLY A 144 -0.76 -9.37 -22.62
C GLY A 144 -1.64 -10.21 -23.54
N ASP A 145 -1.07 -10.67 -24.65
CA ASP A 145 -1.68 -11.65 -25.57
C ASP A 145 -2.17 -12.92 -24.84
N GLU A 146 -3.12 -13.66 -25.44
CA GLU A 146 -3.72 -14.89 -24.88
C GLU A 146 -2.66 -15.92 -24.40
N GLU A 147 -1.52 -15.98 -25.08
CA GLU A 147 -0.40 -16.88 -24.75
C GLU A 147 0.38 -16.43 -23.51
N ALA A 148 0.43 -15.12 -23.28
CA ALA A 148 1.01 -14.56 -22.08
C ALA A 148 0.11 -14.84 -20.86
N GLN A 149 -1.23 -14.91 -21.01
CA GLN A 149 -2.16 -15.13 -19.89
C GLN A 149 -1.94 -16.49 -19.20
N ALA A 150 -1.29 -17.45 -19.89
CA ALA A 150 -0.93 -18.75 -19.34
C ALA A 150 0.32 -18.73 -18.42
N GLN A 151 1.14 -17.66 -18.47
CA GLN A 151 2.32 -17.52 -17.62
C GLN A 151 1.98 -16.92 -16.25
N GLY A 152 2.57 -17.47 -15.18
CA GLY A 152 2.40 -16.94 -13.83
C GLY A 152 3.00 -15.54 -13.67
N LEU A 153 2.38 -14.71 -12.81
CA LEU A 153 2.80 -13.31 -12.56
C LEU A 153 4.31 -13.18 -12.28
N THR A 154 4.89 -14.11 -11.52
CA THR A 154 6.31 -14.09 -11.16
C THR A 154 7.24 -14.10 -12.37
N GLU A 155 6.94 -14.90 -13.39
CA GLU A 155 7.78 -15.05 -14.58
C GLU A 155 7.70 -13.81 -15.48
N ARG A 156 6.49 -13.26 -15.63
CA ARG A 156 6.27 -11.98 -16.33
C ARG A 156 6.99 -10.82 -15.66
N LEU A 157 6.89 -10.70 -14.33
CA LEU A 157 7.58 -9.66 -13.59
C LEU A 157 9.10 -9.79 -13.67
N ALA A 158 9.64 -11.02 -13.68
CA ALA A 158 11.07 -11.25 -13.82
C ALA A 158 11.63 -10.78 -15.16
N GLY A 159 10.82 -10.79 -16.23
CA GLY A 159 11.18 -10.25 -17.54
C GLY A 159 10.90 -8.74 -17.70
N ALA A 160 9.87 -8.22 -17.05
CA ALA A 160 9.40 -6.84 -17.23
C ALA A 160 10.03 -5.82 -16.27
N TRP A 161 10.48 -6.25 -15.08
CA TRP A 161 10.98 -5.34 -14.05
C TRP A 161 12.50 -5.39 -13.92
N SER A 162 13.12 -4.21 -13.95
CA SER A 162 14.51 -4.06 -13.53
C SER A 162 14.65 -4.30 -12.02
N LEU A 163 15.83 -4.73 -11.57
CA LEU A 163 16.10 -4.91 -10.14
C LEU A 163 15.89 -3.60 -9.34
N PRO A 164 16.36 -2.43 -9.82
CA PRO A 164 16.06 -1.15 -9.17
C PRO A 164 14.58 -0.86 -9.01
N THR A 165 13.78 -1.08 -10.06
CA THR A 165 12.32 -0.87 -10.05
C THR A 165 11.63 -1.78 -9.03
N ALA A 166 12.01 -3.06 -8.98
CA ALA A 166 11.47 -4.01 -8.01
C ALA A 166 11.81 -3.61 -6.56
N LEU A 167 13.04 -3.16 -6.30
CA LEU A 167 13.45 -2.68 -4.98
C LEU A 167 12.74 -1.39 -4.57
N ALA A 168 12.57 -0.45 -5.51
CA ALA A 168 11.84 0.80 -5.30
C ALA A 168 10.36 0.53 -4.95
N PHE A 169 9.73 -0.42 -5.62
CA PHE A 169 8.36 -0.84 -5.31
C PHE A 169 8.24 -1.42 -3.90
N LEU A 170 9.18 -2.29 -3.50
CA LEU A 170 9.19 -2.83 -2.15
C LEU A 170 9.41 -1.73 -1.10
N ALA A 171 10.35 -0.81 -1.34
CA ALA A 171 10.61 0.33 -0.47
C ALA A 171 9.40 1.26 -0.33
N TRP A 172 8.66 1.51 -1.41
CA TRP A 172 7.41 2.24 -1.37
C TRP A 172 6.44 1.60 -0.37
N PHE A 173 6.23 0.28 -0.45
CA PHE A 173 5.33 -0.41 0.46
C PHE A 173 5.81 -0.41 1.91
N VAL A 174 7.10 -0.30 2.21
CA VAL A 174 7.57 -0.16 3.61
C VAL A 174 6.95 1.08 4.28
N PHE A 175 6.82 2.18 3.53
CA PHE A 175 6.37 3.47 4.06
C PHE A 175 5.02 3.93 3.54
N ALA A 176 4.44 3.20 2.60
CA ALA A 176 3.19 3.54 1.93
C ALA A 176 2.07 3.82 2.96
N PRO A 177 1.16 4.76 2.64
CA PRO A 177 0.08 5.13 3.53
C PRO A 177 -0.77 3.93 3.93
N GLN A 178 -1.30 3.99 5.15
CA GLN A 178 -2.21 2.98 5.64
C GLN A 178 -3.52 2.98 4.83
N CYS A 179 -4.16 1.81 4.79
CA CYS A 179 -5.42 1.60 4.10
C CYS A 179 -6.55 2.52 4.59
N LEU A 180 -7.61 2.66 3.79
CA LEU A 180 -8.76 3.55 4.06
C LEU A 180 -9.36 3.36 5.47
N SER A 181 -9.32 2.13 6.00
CA SER A 181 -9.84 1.81 7.34
C SER A 181 -9.05 2.52 8.45
N THR A 182 -7.72 2.57 8.36
CA THR A 182 -6.90 3.31 9.34
C THR A 182 -7.19 4.79 9.27
N ILE A 183 -7.27 5.37 8.07
CA ILE A 183 -7.56 6.80 7.90
C ILE A 183 -8.94 7.13 8.51
N ALA A 184 -9.93 6.26 8.28
CA ALA A 184 -11.26 6.40 8.86
C ALA A 184 -11.27 6.31 10.39
N VAL A 185 -10.49 5.40 10.98
CA VAL A 185 -10.35 5.30 12.45
C VAL A 185 -9.59 6.51 13.00
N ALA A 186 -8.47 6.89 12.40
CA ALA A 186 -7.70 8.08 12.81
C ALA A 186 -8.56 9.34 12.79
N ARG A 187 -9.42 9.51 11.78
CA ARG A 187 -10.40 10.61 11.73
C ARG A 187 -11.39 10.57 12.89
N ARG A 188 -11.89 9.38 13.25
CA ARG A 188 -12.84 9.21 14.36
C ARG A 188 -12.19 9.50 15.71
N GLU A 189 -10.98 9.02 15.94
CA GLU A 189 -10.25 9.20 17.21
C GLU A 189 -9.74 10.63 17.41
N THR A 190 -9.27 11.27 16.34
CA THR A 190 -8.76 12.66 16.41
C THR A 190 -9.84 13.73 16.24
N ASN A 191 -11.10 13.32 16.05
CA ASN A 191 -12.25 14.19 15.84
C ASN A 191 -12.01 15.32 14.80
N GLY A 192 -11.30 15.02 13.70
CA GLY A 192 -10.95 16.00 12.69
C GLY A 192 -10.13 15.44 11.51
N TRP A 193 -9.98 16.23 10.45
CA TRP A 193 -9.21 15.86 9.24
C TRP A 193 -7.75 16.31 9.27
N LYS A 194 -7.38 17.24 10.17
CA LYS A 194 -6.02 17.80 10.21
C LYS A 194 -4.95 16.73 10.42
N TRP A 195 -5.14 15.87 11.42
CA TRP A 195 -4.20 14.80 11.75
C TRP A 195 -4.19 13.65 10.73
N PRO A 196 -5.33 13.11 10.27
CA PRO A 196 -5.33 12.12 9.20
C PRO A 196 -4.72 12.62 7.90
N ALA A 197 -5.00 13.87 7.49
CA ALA A 197 -4.43 14.44 6.27
C ALA A 197 -2.91 14.63 6.40
N PHE A 198 -2.44 15.12 7.55
CA PHE A 198 -1.01 15.18 7.85
C PHE A 198 -0.37 13.79 7.81
N MET A 199 -1.01 12.78 8.41
CA MET A 199 -0.56 11.39 8.42
C MET A 199 -0.37 10.85 7.00
N VAL A 200 -1.38 11.01 6.15
CA VAL A 200 -1.36 10.55 4.76
C VAL A 200 -0.28 11.30 3.97
N ALA A 201 -0.22 12.62 4.08
CA ALA A 201 0.73 13.44 3.35
C ALA A 201 2.19 13.10 3.71
N TYR A 202 2.52 12.96 5.01
CA TYR A 202 3.90 12.63 5.39
C TYR A 202 4.29 11.22 4.97
N LEU A 203 3.39 10.24 5.08
CA LEU A 203 3.68 8.85 4.68
C LEU A 203 3.89 8.76 3.17
N PHE A 204 3.08 9.46 2.37
CA PHE A 204 3.29 9.56 0.93
C PHE A 204 4.63 10.18 0.56
N ALA A 205 4.96 11.31 1.18
CA ALA A 205 6.23 11.98 0.92
C ALA A 205 7.41 11.07 1.28
N LEU A 206 7.32 10.38 2.41
CA LEU A 206 8.37 9.47 2.88
C LEU A 206 8.48 8.24 1.97
N ALA A 207 7.36 7.65 1.55
CA ALA A 207 7.35 6.55 0.58
C ALA A 207 7.97 6.96 -0.75
N TRP A 208 7.63 8.14 -1.27
CA TRP A 208 8.21 8.66 -2.51
C TRP A 208 9.71 8.88 -2.40
N ILE A 209 10.18 9.51 -1.32
CA ILE A 209 11.61 9.76 -1.08
C ILE A 209 12.39 8.45 -0.96
N PHE A 210 11.94 7.51 -0.13
CA PHE A 210 12.67 6.25 0.09
C PHE A 210 12.61 5.31 -1.12
N ALA A 211 11.49 5.28 -1.86
CA ALA A 211 11.42 4.56 -3.13
C ALA A 211 12.41 5.16 -4.15
N GLY A 212 12.42 6.48 -4.30
CA GLY A 212 13.36 7.19 -5.17
C GLY A 212 14.82 6.94 -4.76
N LEU A 213 15.16 7.10 -3.48
CA LEU A 213 16.50 6.81 -2.97
C LEU A 213 16.92 5.37 -3.30
N THR A 214 16.02 4.41 -3.09
CA THR A 214 16.31 2.99 -3.40
C THR A 214 16.56 2.80 -4.89
N PHE A 215 15.74 3.41 -5.75
CA PHE A 215 15.90 3.35 -7.20
C PHE A 215 17.23 3.94 -7.67
N TRP A 216 17.53 5.17 -7.25
CA TRP A 216 18.74 5.89 -7.67
C TRP A 216 20.02 5.27 -7.10
N ILE A 217 19.99 4.74 -5.89
CA ILE A 217 21.13 4.01 -5.31
C ILE A 217 21.37 2.72 -6.08
N ALA A 218 20.31 1.95 -6.38
CA ALA A 218 20.44 0.69 -7.12
C ALA A 218 20.96 0.91 -8.54
N THR A 219 20.43 1.92 -9.26
CA THR A 219 20.92 2.28 -10.60
C THR A 219 22.35 2.80 -10.57
N ALA A 220 22.72 3.62 -9.58
CA ALA A 220 24.10 4.10 -9.41
C ALA A 220 25.10 2.98 -9.10
N MET A 221 24.65 1.89 -8.47
CA MET A 221 25.44 0.68 -8.24
C MET A 221 25.58 -0.21 -9.50
N GLY A 222 24.94 0.17 -10.62
CA GLY A 222 25.05 -0.52 -11.90
C GLY A 222 24.07 -1.67 -12.08
N PHE A 223 22.98 -1.69 -11.30
CA PHE A 223 21.87 -2.64 -11.46
C PHE A 223 20.73 -2.09 -12.31
#